data_AF-A0A936KD57-F1
#
_entry.id   AF-A0A936KD57-F1
#
_cell.length_a   1.000
_cell.length_b   1.000
_cell.length_c   1.000
_cell.angle_alpha   90.00
_cell.angle_beta   90.00
_cell.angle_gamma   90.00
#
_symmetry.space_group_name_H-M   'P 1'
#
loop_
_entity.id
_entity.type
_entity.pdbx_description
1 polymer ?
#
loop_
_entity_poly.entity_id
_entity_poly.type
_entity_poly.pdbx_seq_one_letter_code
_entity_poly.pdbx_strand_id
1 'polypeptide(L)'
;MHEFLPESMTRTEINTTRGPLLLEFGANWCGWCRGAQPDIRAAFEQAGADVMHVKVEDGPGQRLGRSFGVKLWPTLVFLREGTEVARLVRPQGSEGIRDALRRLA
;
A
#
# COMPACT_ATOMS: atom_id res chain seq x y z
N MET A 1 -5.70 3.88 14.04
CA MET A 1 -5.88 4.95 13.03
C MET A 1 -5.90 4.27 11.67
N HIS A 2 -7.04 4.27 10.96
CA HIS A 2 -7.21 3.54 9.69
C HIS A 2 -7.28 4.46 8.47
N GLU A 3 -6.90 5.71 8.66
CA GLU A 3 -7.15 6.80 7.74
C GLU A 3 -6.01 6.96 6.72
N PHE A 4 -6.37 7.24 5.48
CA PHE A 4 -5.45 7.69 4.45
C PHE A 4 -5.07 9.14 4.72
N LEU A 5 -3.77 9.44 4.71
CA LEU A 5 -3.26 10.78 4.99
C LEU A 5 -2.57 11.38 3.75
N PRO A 6 -2.81 12.66 3.44
CA PRO A 6 -2.25 13.32 2.26
C PRO A 6 -0.73 13.53 2.37
N GLU A 7 -0.22 13.74 3.58
CA GLU A 7 1.20 13.96 3.87
C GLU A 7 1.79 12.80 4.68
N SER A 8 1.59 11.57 4.20
CA SER A 8 2.06 10.36 4.89
C SER A 8 3.57 10.13 4.75
N MET A 9 4.10 10.18 3.52
CA MET A 9 5.53 10.10 3.20
C MET A 9 5.84 10.79 1.87
N THR A 10 7.08 11.22 1.69
CA THR A 10 7.60 11.71 0.40
C THR A 10 8.28 10.60 -0.39
N ARG A 11 8.43 10.81 -1.70
CA ARG A 11 9.14 9.85 -2.57
C ARG A 11 10.59 9.64 -2.13
N THR A 12 11.25 10.68 -1.65
CA THR A 12 12.63 10.61 -1.15
C THR A 12 12.71 9.73 0.10
N GLU A 13 11.83 9.93 1.08
CA GLU A 13 11.80 9.12 2.30
C GLU A 13 11.56 7.64 1.99
N ILE A 14 10.62 7.35 1.08
CA ILE A 14 10.35 5.97 0.63
C ILE A 14 11.58 5.33 0.00
N ASN A 15 12.27 6.04 -0.89
CA ASN A 15 13.48 5.51 -1.54
C ASN A 15 14.61 5.23 -0.54
N THR A 16 14.64 5.92 0.60
CA THR A 16 15.62 5.70 1.68
C THR A 16 15.15 4.75 2.78
N THR A 17 13.88 4.30 2.71
CA THR A 17 13.31 3.41 3.72
C THR A 17 13.96 2.04 3.64
N ARG A 18 14.45 1.56 4.78
CA ARG A 18 15.03 0.22 4.91
C ARG A 18 13.97 -0.76 5.35
N GLY A 19 14.10 -2.00 4.90
CA GLY A 19 13.17 -3.06 5.21
C GLY A 19 11.91 -3.05 4.34
N PRO A 20 10.94 -3.91 4.69
CA PRO A 20 9.73 -4.11 3.92
C PRO A 20 8.68 -3.02 4.19
N LEU A 21 8.14 -2.45 3.12
CA LEU A 21 7.17 -1.36 3.14
C LEU A 21 6.00 -1.68 2.21
N LEU A 22 4.78 -1.48 2.69
CA LEU A 22 3.57 -1.47 1.90
C LEU A 22 3.01 -0.05 1.87
N LEU A 23 2.87 0.51 0.66
CA LEU A 23 2.10 1.72 0.42
C LEU A 23 0.70 1.35 -0.09
N GLU A 24 -0.33 1.76 0.64
CA GLU A 24 -1.72 1.67 0.18
C GLU A 24 -2.16 3.05 -0.30
N PHE A 25 -2.41 3.20 -1.60
CA PHE A 25 -2.95 4.42 -2.20
C PHE A 25 -4.47 4.33 -2.31
N GLY A 26 -5.16 5.32 -1.75
CA GLY A 26 -6.61 5.35 -1.72
C GLY A 26 -7.17 6.64 -1.14
N ALA A 27 -8.43 6.61 -0.72
CA ALA A 27 -9.09 7.75 -0.09
C ALA A 27 -10.12 7.26 0.94
N ASN A 28 -10.33 8.04 2.00
CA ASN A 28 -11.21 7.67 3.12
C ASN A 28 -12.68 7.47 2.70
N TRP A 29 -13.12 8.22 1.69
CA TRP A 29 -14.47 8.15 1.14
C TRP A 29 -14.65 7.04 0.09
N CYS A 30 -13.58 6.39 -0.38
CA CYS A 30 -13.65 5.37 -1.42
C CYS A 30 -14.21 4.03 -0.91
N GLY A 31 -15.35 3.60 -1.46
CA GLY A 31 -15.99 2.33 -1.09
C GLY A 31 -15.13 1.09 -1.38
N TRP A 32 -14.39 1.09 -2.50
CA TRP A 32 -13.46 0.00 -2.84
C TRP A 32 -12.29 -0.09 -1.88
N CYS A 33 -11.76 1.07 -1.42
CA CYS A 33 -10.70 1.09 -0.40
C CYS A 33 -11.19 0.48 0.90
N ARG A 34 -12.40 0.85 1.36
CA ARG A 34 -13.01 0.24 2.56
C ARG A 34 -13.26 -1.26 2.39
N GLY A 35 -13.72 -1.68 1.22
CA GLY A 35 -13.97 -3.08 0.89
C GLY A 35 -12.73 -3.96 0.90
N ALA A 36 -11.55 -3.42 0.56
CA ALA A 36 -10.29 -4.16 0.57
C ALA A 36 -9.66 -4.30 1.98
N GLN A 37 -10.08 -3.51 2.97
CA GLN A 37 -9.46 -3.50 4.30
C GLN A 37 -9.51 -4.85 5.03
N PRO A 38 -10.62 -5.62 5.00
CA PRO A 38 -10.66 -6.95 5.63
C PRO A 38 -9.65 -7.91 5.01
N ASP A 39 -9.52 -7.89 3.67
CA ASP A 39 -8.59 -8.75 2.94
C ASP A 39 -7.14 -8.39 3.26
N ILE A 40 -6.80 -7.10 3.30
CA ILE A 40 -5.48 -6.62 3.69
C ILE A 40 -5.16 -7.09 5.12
N ARG A 41 -6.08 -6.89 6.07
CA ARG A 41 -5.87 -7.32 7.46
C ARG A 41 -5.63 -8.82 7.57
N ALA A 42 -6.45 -9.64 6.92
CA ALA A 42 -6.30 -11.09 6.92
C ALA A 42 -4.96 -11.52 6.30
N ALA A 43 -4.48 -10.83 5.27
CA ALA A 43 -3.19 -11.11 4.66
C ALA A 43 -2.01 -10.82 5.62
N PHE A 44 -2.06 -9.71 6.37
CA PHE A 44 -1.04 -9.39 7.38
C PHE A 44 -1.00 -10.41 8.51
N GLU A 45 -2.17 -10.79 9.04
CA GLU A 45 -2.29 -11.80 10.10
C GLU A 45 -1.70 -13.17 9.68
N GLN A 46 -1.89 -13.56 8.41
CA GLN A 46 -1.36 -14.82 7.87
C GLN A 46 0.09 -14.77 7.43
N ALA A 47 0.57 -13.62 6.98
CA ALA A 47 1.94 -13.47 6.48
C ALA A 47 2.97 -13.48 7.63
N GLY A 48 2.59 -12.99 8.82
CA GLY A 48 3.47 -12.94 9.99
C GLY A 48 4.72 -12.07 9.78
N ALA A 49 4.71 -11.20 8.75
CA ALA A 49 5.84 -10.35 8.39
C ALA A 49 5.69 -8.97 9.03
N ASP A 50 6.78 -8.48 9.62
CA ASP A 50 6.87 -7.11 10.15
C ASP A 50 7.06 -6.12 8.99
N VAL A 51 5.95 -5.79 8.32
CA VAL A 51 5.91 -4.89 7.17
C VAL A 51 5.36 -3.53 7.60
N MET A 52 6.12 -2.47 7.36
CA MET A 52 5.62 -1.11 7.57
C MET A 52 4.48 -0.84 6.59
N HIS A 53 3.28 -0.57 7.09
CA HIS A 53 2.11 -0.29 6.25
C HIS A 53 1.73 1.19 6.34
N VAL A 54 1.82 1.90 5.22
CA VAL A 54 1.53 3.33 5.11
C VAL A 54 0.35 3.55 4.18
N LYS A 55 -0.66 4.26 4.67
CA LYS A 55 -1.84 4.64 3.90
C LYS A 55 -1.69 6.06 3.38
N VAL A 56 -1.65 6.20 2.07
CA VAL A 56 -1.45 7.45 1.37
C VAL A 56 -2.77 7.91 0.76
N GLU A 57 -3.26 9.07 1.18
CA GLU A 57 -4.38 9.70 0.49
C GLU A 57 -3.93 10.15 -0.90
N ASP A 58 -4.61 9.63 -1.92
CA ASP A 58 -4.34 9.93 -3.31
C ASP A 58 -5.55 10.65 -3.93
N GLY A 59 -5.30 11.51 -4.92
CA GLY A 59 -6.33 12.35 -5.52
C GLY A 59 -5.80 13.54 -6.31
N PRO A 60 -6.70 14.42 -6.80
CA PRO A 60 -6.30 15.66 -7.47
C PRO A 60 -5.36 16.48 -6.58
N GLY A 61 -4.23 16.92 -7.13
CA GLY A 61 -3.21 17.67 -6.38
C GLY A 61 -2.18 16.81 -5.63
N GLN A 62 -2.47 15.52 -5.38
CA GLN A 62 -1.53 14.64 -4.70
C GLN A 62 -0.41 14.16 -5.62
N ARG A 63 0.84 14.36 -5.19
CA ARG A 63 2.03 14.11 -6.01
C ARG A 63 2.54 12.68 -5.90
N LEU A 64 2.33 12.03 -4.75
CA LEU A 64 2.93 10.73 -4.48
C LEU A 64 2.33 9.62 -5.35
N GLY A 65 1.00 9.47 -5.39
CA GLY A 65 0.34 8.49 -6.25
C GLY A 65 0.71 8.64 -7.72
N ARG A 66 0.83 9.89 -8.21
CA ARG A 66 1.32 10.19 -9.57
C ARG A 66 2.75 9.71 -9.80
N SER A 67 3.65 9.89 -8.83
CA SER A 67 5.03 9.43 -8.93
C SER A 67 5.17 7.90 -9.00
N PHE A 68 4.19 7.16 -8.45
CA PHE A 68 4.08 5.70 -8.55
C PHE A 68 3.23 5.24 -9.75
N GLY A 69 2.65 6.17 -10.51
CA GLY A 69 1.77 5.88 -11.64
C GLY A 69 0.45 5.22 -11.24
N VAL A 70 -0.07 5.55 -10.06
CA VAL A 70 -1.37 5.06 -9.57
C VAL A 70 -2.49 5.59 -10.46
N LYS A 71 -3.31 4.69 -10.99
CA LYS A 71 -4.44 5.01 -11.89
C LYS A 71 -5.80 4.61 -11.33
N LEU A 72 -5.82 3.72 -10.33
CA LEU A 72 -7.05 3.14 -9.79
C LEU A 72 -6.87 2.83 -8.31
N TRP A 73 -7.93 3.01 -7.53
CA TRP A 73 -7.89 2.74 -6.08
C TRP A 73 -8.75 1.55 -5.66
N PRO A 74 -8.34 0.83 -4.59
CA PRO A 74 -7.04 0.95 -3.93
C PRO A 74 -5.91 0.38 -4.81
N THR A 75 -4.70 0.94 -4.68
CA THR A 75 -3.48 0.32 -5.22
C THR A 75 -2.52 0.06 -4.07
N LEU A 76 -2.03 -1.18 -3.99
CA LEU A 76 -1.03 -1.63 -3.04
C LEU A 76 0.32 -1.70 -3.75
N VAL A 77 1.33 -1.01 -3.23
CA VAL A 77 2.71 -1.07 -3.74
C VAL A 77 3.60 -1.64 -2.65
N PHE A 78 4.24 -2.75 -2.94
CA PHE A 78 5.11 -3.48 -2.02
C PHE A 78 6.56 -3.13 -2.38
N LEU A 79 7.30 -2.62 -1.41
CA LEU A 79 8.68 -2.18 -1.57
C LEU A 79 9.61 -2.87 -0.57
N ARG A 80 10.84 -3.14 -1.01
CA ARG A 80 11.94 -3.58 -0.17
C ARG A 80 13.16 -2.72 -0.48
N GLU A 81 13.78 -2.13 0.54
CA GLU A 81 14.91 -1.20 0.38
C GLU A 81 14.60 -0.08 -0.64
N GLY A 82 13.43 0.55 -0.51
CA GLY A 82 12.96 1.61 -1.40
C GLY A 82 12.63 1.20 -2.84
N THR A 83 12.78 -0.09 -3.18
CA THR A 83 12.54 -0.61 -4.53
C THR A 83 11.23 -1.37 -4.57
N GLU A 84 10.38 -1.08 -5.55
CA GLU A 84 9.12 -1.80 -5.76
C GLU A 84 9.38 -3.25 -6.21
N VAL A 85 8.81 -4.22 -5.49
CA VAL A 85 8.92 -5.66 -5.81
C VAL A 85 7.61 -6.24 -6.32
N ALA A 86 6.48 -5.63 -5.97
CA ALA A 86 5.16 -6.05 -6.43
C ALA A 86 4.17 -4.88 -6.35
N ARG A 87 3.11 -4.96 -7.15
CA ARG A 87 1.95 -4.08 -7.04
C ARG A 87 0.66 -4.87 -7.25
N LEU A 88 -0.39 -4.49 -6.54
CA LEU A 88 -1.74 -5.01 -6.72
C LEU A 88 -2.71 -3.84 -6.88
N VAL A 89 -3.49 -3.86 -7.96
CA VAL A 89 -4.50 -2.84 -8.25
C VAL A 89 -5.86 -3.47 -8.01
N ARG A 90 -6.65 -2.90 -7.10
CA ARG A 90 -7.95 -3.44 -6.66
C ARG A 90 -7.89 -4.96 -6.38
N PRO A 91 -7.05 -5.40 -5.42
CA PRO A 91 -7.00 -6.81 -5.07
C PRO A 91 -8.38 -7.33 -4.69
N GLN A 92 -8.65 -8.58 -5.05
CA GLN A 92 -9.85 -9.31 -4.68
C GLN A 92 -9.41 -10.45 -3.75
N GLY A 93 -9.84 -10.43 -2.49
CA GLY A 93 -9.41 -11.41 -1.50
C GLY A 93 -8.00 -11.18 -0.96
N SER A 94 -7.64 -11.97 0.06
CA SER A 94 -6.39 -11.83 0.81
C SER A 94 -5.19 -12.61 0.22
N GLU A 95 -5.43 -13.59 -0.67
CA GLU A 95 -4.40 -14.50 -1.17
C GLU A 95 -3.28 -13.77 -1.93
N GLY A 96 -3.64 -12.95 -2.93
CA GLY A 96 -2.65 -12.21 -3.70
C GLY A 96 -1.86 -11.21 -2.84
N ILE A 97 -2.51 -10.61 -1.84
CA ILE A 97 -1.90 -9.67 -0.90
C ILE A 97 -0.88 -10.42 -0.03
N ARG A 98 -1.26 -11.58 0.51
CA ARG A 98 -0.38 -12.43 1.32
C ARG A 98 0.84 -12.88 0.54
N ASP A 99 0.66 -13.30 -0.71
CA ASP A 99 1.78 -13.74 -1.54
C ASP A 99 2.75 -12.59 -1.87
N ALA A 100 2.23 -11.38 -2.06
CA ALA A 100 3.06 -10.19 -2.20
C ALA A 100 3.82 -9.85 -0.91
N LEU A 101 3.17 -9.94 0.27
CA LEU A 101 3.81 -9.74 1.57
C LEU A 101 4.94 -10.76 1.81
N ARG A 102 4.76 -12.02 1.41
CA ARG A 102 5.80 -13.05 1.54
C ARG A 102 7.06 -12.78 0.71
N ARG A 103 6.95 -12.01 -0.38
CA ARG A 103 8.12 -11.58 -1.18
C ARG A 103 8.94 -10.49 -0.50
N LEU A 104 8.39 -9.86 0.54
CA LEU A 104 9.06 -8.84 1.33
C LEU A 104 9.90 -9.42 2.48
N ALA A 105 9.66 -10.68 2.86
CA ALA A 105 10.48 -11.42 3.82
C ALA A 105 11.92 -11.62 3.31
#